data_AF-A0A2D4FQ95-F1
#
_entry.id   AF-A0A2D4FQ95-F1
#
_cell.length_a   1.000
_cell.length_b   1.000
_cell.length_c   1.000
_cell.angle_alpha   90.00
_cell.angle_beta   90.00
_cell.angle_gamma   90.00
#
_symmetry.space_group_name_H-M   'P 1'
#
loop_
_entity.id
_entity.type
_entity.pdbx_description
1 polymer ?
#
loop_
_entity_poly.entity_id
_entity_poly.type
_entity_poly.pdbx_seq_one_letter_code
_entity_poly.pdbx_strand_id
1 'polypeptide(L)'
;DLCTGSPGAPVATLPGPGVSPYSHSRPGHPTNSEYRPQQSTRLRQQVIQVVLNGMESYQEVTVQRNCCLTLCNFSIPEELEFQYRRVNELLLNILNPTRQDESIQRIAVHLCNALVCQVDNDHKEAVGRMGFVMTMLRLIQKKLGDKICDQVMEFSWSALWNITDETPSNCEMFLNYNGMKLFLECLKEFP
;
A
#
# COMPACT_ATOMS: atom_id res chain seq x y z
N ASP A 1 27.65 66.25 13.93
CA ASP A 1 28.21 67.26 13.02
C ASP A 1 28.26 66.69 11.61
N LEU A 2 27.25 66.99 10.81
CA LEU A 2 27.13 68.17 9.94
C LEU A 2 27.82 67.94 8.58
N CYS A 3 26.94 67.95 7.58
CA CYS A 3 27.12 68.09 6.14
C CYS A 3 28.35 68.91 5.69
N THR A 4 28.89 68.62 4.51
CA THR A 4 28.69 69.42 3.27
C THR A 4 29.63 68.95 2.16
N GLY A 5 29.15 68.98 0.91
CA GLY A 5 30.02 68.94 -0.29
C GLY A 5 29.44 68.25 -1.53
N SER A 6 28.36 68.78 -2.13
CA SER A 6 28.11 68.70 -3.59
C SER A 6 28.87 69.85 -4.30
N PRO A 7 28.89 70.04 -5.64
CA PRO A 7 28.15 69.38 -6.72
C PRO A 7 28.94 69.07 -8.02
N GLY A 8 28.33 68.30 -8.92
CA GLY A 8 28.71 68.18 -10.33
C GLY A 8 27.57 67.53 -11.14
N ALA A 9 26.82 68.34 -11.88
CA ALA A 9 25.76 67.94 -12.81
C ALA A 9 26.27 68.03 -14.27
N PRO A 10 25.46 67.80 -15.32
CA PRO A 10 24.74 66.58 -15.69
C PRO A 10 25.06 66.17 -17.16
N VAL A 11 24.73 64.95 -17.58
CA VAL A 11 24.49 64.66 -19.02
C VAL A 11 23.20 63.86 -19.15
N ALA A 12 22.26 64.46 -19.88
CA ALA A 12 20.96 63.91 -20.24
C ALA A 12 21.09 63.06 -21.52
N THR A 13 20.32 61.97 -21.59
CA THR A 13 19.89 61.39 -22.87
C THR A 13 18.39 61.11 -22.79
N LEU A 14 17.68 61.56 -23.82
CA LEU A 14 16.24 61.76 -23.97
C LEU A 14 15.46 60.46 -24.29
N PRO A 15 14.10 60.49 -24.29
CA PRO A 15 13.24 59.35 -24.00
C PRO A 15 12.64 58.66 -25.23
N GLY A 16 12.15 57.43 -25.03
CA GLY A 16 11.23 56.73 -25.94
C GLY A 16 9.79 56.74 -25.39
N PRO A 17 8.74 56.79 -26.24
CA PRO A 17 7.39 57.18 -25.85
C PRO A 17 6.46 56.02 -25.44
N GLY A 18 5.69 56.24 -24.37
CA GLY A 18 4.22 56.31 -24.41
C GLY A 18 3.35 55.04 -24.55
N VAL A 19 2.90 54.53 -23.39
CA VAL A 19 1.54 54.07 -22.95
C VAL A 19 0.70 53.16 -23.89
N SER A 20 -0.01 52.13 -23.40
CA SER A 20 -1.29 52.30 -22.67
C SER A 20 -1.94 50.92 -22.28
N PRO A 21 -3.13 50.83 -21.64
CA PRO A 21 -3.26 50.61 -20.20
C PRO A 21 -4.34 49.54 -19.88
N TYR A 22 -3.99 48.30 -19.50
CA TYR A 22 -5.02 47.34 -19.07
C TYR A 22 -4.54 46.45 -17.92
N SER A 23 -4.50 47.01 -16.71
CA SER A 23 -4.51 46.26 -15.45
C SER A 23 -5.95 45.98 -15.04
N HIS A 24 -6.58 44.99 -15.67
CA HIS A 24 -7.81 44.37 -15.17
C HIS A 24 -7.57 42.86 -15.00
N SER A 25 -7.17 42.48 -13.79
CA SER A 25 -7.13 41.10 -13.33
C SER A 25 -8.54 40.52 -13.37
N ARG A 26 -8.82 39.66 -14.36
CA ARG A 26 -10.04 38.82 -14.38
C ARG A 26 -9.98 37.79 -13.24
N PRO A 27 -11.11 37.46 -12.59
CA PRO A 27 -11.16 36.37 -11.62
C PRO A 27 -11.28 35.02 -12.34
N GLY A 28 -10.49 34.04 -11.88
CA GLY A 28 -10.78 32.61 -11.99
C GLY A 28 -10.51 31.93 -13.33
N HIS A 29 -9.30 31.37 -13.48
CA HIS A 29 -9.18 30.05 -14.10
C HIS A 29 -8.16 29.24 -13.31
N PRO A 30 -8.59 28.19 -12.58
CA PRO A 30 -7.65 27.28 -11.97
C PRO A 30 -6.95 26.51 -13.09
N THR A 31 -5.61 26.49 -13.04
CA THR A 31 -4.77 25.96 -14.10
C THR A 31 -4.96 24.44 -14.21
N ASN A 32 -5.13 23.96 -15.44
CA ASN A 32 -5.38 22.56 -15.82
C ASN A 32 -4.34 21.55 -15.30
N SER A 33 -3.23 22.02 -14.72
CA SER A 33 -2.13 21.23 -14.19
C SER A 33 -2.43 20.58 -12.84
N GLU A 34 -3.26 21.19 -11.98
CA GLU A 34 -3.63 20.62 -10.68
C GLU A 34 -4.83 19.65 -10.78
N TYR A 35 -5.68 19.82 -11.79
CA TYR A 35 -6.82 18.94 -12.03
C TYR A 35 -6.43 17.54 -12.53
N ARG A 36 -5.38 17.45 -13.36
CA ARG A 36 -4.92 16.16 -13.92
C ARG A 36 -4.47 15.14 -12.89
N PRO A 37 -3.64 15.46 -11.88
CA PRO A 37 -3.25 14.50 -10.84
C PRO A 37 -4.43 14.13 -9.92
N GLN A 38 -5.35 15.05 -9.62
CA GLN A 38 -6.51 14.75 -8.77
C GLN A 38 -7.56 13.88 -9.48
N GLN A 39 -7.75 14.07 -10.78
CA GLN A 39 -8.58 13.18 -11.61
C GLN A 39 -7.96 11.78 -11.73
N SER A 40 -6.63 11.68 -11.80
CA SER A 40 -5.96 10.38 -11.87
C SER A 40 -6.10 9.61 -10.55
N THR A 41 -6.00 10.26 -9.38
CA THR A 41 -6.24 9.62 -8.08
C THR A 41 -7.67 9.12 -7.94
N ARG A 42 -8.68 9.93 -8.30
CA ARG A 42 -10.09 9.51 -8.25
C ARG A 42 -10.37 8.32 -9.17
N LEU A 43 -9.81 8.34 -10.37
CA LEU A 43 -9.95 7.22 -11.31
C LEU A 43 -9.29 5.96 -10.75
N ARG A 44 -8.09 6.06 -10.17
CA ARG A 44 -7.40 4.93 -9.52
C ARG A 44 -8.21 4.33 -8.37
N GLN A 45 -8.79 5.17 -7.52
CA GLN A 45 -9.70 4.73 -6.45
C GLN A 45 -10.94 4.02 -7.00
N GLN A 46 -11.53 4.53 -8.09
CA GLN A 46 -12.66 3.87 -8.76
C GLN A 46 -12.26 2.50 -9.33
N VAL A 47 -11.08 2.40 -9.97
CA VAL A 47 -10.56 1.13 -10.46
C VAL A 47 -10.38 0.14 -9.32
N ILE A 48 -9.77 0.55 -8.21
CA ILE A 48 -9.61 -0.30 -7.02
C ILE A 48 -10.98 -0.77 -6.52
N GLN A 49 -11.97 0.11 -6.39
CA GLN A 49 -13.31 -0.29 -5.97
C GLN A 49 -13.94 -1.32 -6.91
N VAL A 50 -13.84 -1.13 -8.22
CA VAL A 50 -14.37 -2.09 -9.21
C VAL A 50 -13.64 -3.43 -9.12
N VAL A 51 -12.33 -3.42 -8.95
CA VAL A 51 -11.52 -4.64 -8.77
C VAL A 51 -11.97 -5.40 -7.53
N LEU A 52 -12.15 -4.73 -6.39
CA LEU A 52 -12.60 -5.37 -5.15
C LEU A 52 -14.04 -5.89 -5.24
N ASN A 53 -14.95 -5.13 -5.87
CA ASN A 53 -16.32 -5.60 -6.14
C ASN A 53 -16.32 -6.87 -7.00
N GLY A 54 -15.43 -6.95 -7.98
CA GLY A 54 -15.22 -8.14 -8.80
C GLY A 54 -14.74 -9.33 -7.97
N MET A 55 -13.78 -9.12 -7.07
CA MET A 55 -13.29 -10.17 -6.16
C MET A 55 -14.36 -10.65 -5.16
N GLU A 56 -15.25 -9.77 -4.71
CA GLU A 56 -16.38 -10.15 -3.84
C GLU A 56 -17.41 -11.00 -4.61
N SER A 57 -17.71 -10.61 -5.85
CA SER A 57 -18.78 -11.21 -6.66
C SER A 57 -18.38 -12.53 -7.31
N TYR A 58 -17.11 -12.70 -7.68
CA TYR A 58 -16.65 -13.82 -8.51
C TYR A 58 -15.52 -14.59 -7.83
N GLN A 59 -15.78 -15.84 -7.43
CA GLN A 59 -14.78 -16.70 -6.77
C GLN A 59 -13.94 -17.52 -7.75
N GLU A 60 -14.05 -17.27 -9.05
CA GLU A 60 -13.28 -17.95 -10.09
C GLU A 60 -11.78 -17.61 -9.97
N VAL A 61 -10.91 -18.63 -10.03
CA VAL A 61 -9.46 -18.48 -9.86
C VAL A 61 -8.88 -17.46 -10.84
N THR A 62 -9.32 -17.47 -12.10
CA THR A 62 -8.85 -16.54 -13.13
C THR A 62 -9.21 -15.09 -12.81
N VAL A 63 -10.44 -14.84 -12.35
CA VAL A 63 -10.87 -13.48 -11.98
C VAL A 63 -10.09 -12.99 -10.77
N GLN A 64 -9.99 -13.81 -9.73
CA GLN A 64 -9.25 -13.47 -8.53
C GLN A 64 -7.76 -13.20 -8.83
N ARG A 65 -7.14 -14.03 -9.68
CA ARG A 65 -5.75 -13.83 -10.11
C ARG A 65 -5.57 -12.50 -10.86
N ASN A 66 -6.43 -12.19 -11.82
CA ASN A 66 -6.35 -10.95 -12.59
C ASN A 66 -6.59 -9.73 -11.71
N CYS A 67 -7.53 -9.81 -10.76
CA CYS A 67 -7.76 -8.77 -9.78
C CYS A 67 -6.53 -8.55 -8.88
N CYS A 68 -5.94 -9.62 -8.32
CA CYS A 68 -4.72 -9.50 -7.51
C CYS A 68 -3.54 -8.92 -8.30
N LEU A 69 -3.33 -9.35 -9.56
CA LEU A 69 -2.30 -8.77 -10.42
C LEU A 69 -2.55 -7.28 -10.69
N THR A 70 -3.81 -6.89 -10.83
CA THR A 70 -4.19 -5.49 -11.00
C THR A 70 -3.86 -4.70 -9.73
N LEU A 71 -4.15 -5.24 -8.55
CA LEU A 71 -3.82 -4.62 -7.25
C LEU A 71 -2.30 -4.43 -7.06
N CYS A 72 -1.48 -5.37 -7.54
CA CYS A 72 0.00 -5.25 -7.47
C CYS A 72 0.56 -4.05 -8.26
N ASN A 73 -0.21 -3.44 -9.17
CA ASN A 73 0.24 -2.27 -9.94
C ASN A 73 -0.01 -0.94 -9.23
N PHE A 74 -0.62 -0.96 -8.05
CA PHE A 74 -0.82 0.23 -7.22
C PHE A 74 0.24 0.32 -6.12
N SER A 75 0.52 1.53 -5.64
CA SER A 75 1.41 1.73 -4.50
C SER A 75 0.77 1.19 -3.21
N ILE A 76 1.41 0.21 -2.59
CA ILE A 76 0.94 -0.42 -1.35
C ILE A 76 1.78 0.09 -0.18
N PRO A 77 1.17 0.53 0.94
CA PRO A 77 -0.27 0.52 1.24
C PRO A 77 -1.03 1.79 0.80
N GLU A 78 -0.32 2.85 0.41
CA GLU A 78 -0.86 4.21 0.22
C GLU A 78 -2.13 4.28 -0.65
N GLU A 79 -2.15 3.64 -1.83
CA GLU A 79 -3.31 3.70 -2.74
C GLU A 79 -4.46 2.77 -2.30
N LEU A 80 -4.21 1.80 -1.42
CA LEU A 80 -5.20 0.82 -0.96
C LEU A 80 -5.79 1.15 0.42
N GLU A 81 -5.21 2.13 1.13
CA GLU A 81 -5.55 2.48 2.51
C GLU A 81 -7.06 2.72 2.71
N PHE A 82 -7.71 3.44 1.79
CA PHE A 82 -9.14 3.73 1.84
C PHE A 82 -10.06 2.49 1.73
N GLN A 83 -9.52 1.33 1.35
CA GLN A 83 -10.21 0.03 1.29
C GLN A 83 -9.45 -1.04 2.09
N TYR A 84 -8.55 -0.66 2.99
CA TYR A 84 -7.58 -1.55 3.61
C TYR A 84 -8.22 -2.81 4.22
N ARG A 85 -9.31 -2.63 4.96
CA ARG A 85 -10.07 -3.74 5.55
C ARG A 85 -10.61 -4.70 4.50
N ARG A 86 -11.27 -4.19 3.45
CA ARG A 86 -11.85 -5.02 2.38
C ARG A 86 -10.78 -5.79 1.62
N VAL A 87 -9.66 -5.14 1.31
CA VAL A 87 -8.52 -5.79 0.65
C VAL A 87 -8.00 -6.95 1.50
N ASN A 88 -7.78 -6.73 2.81
CA ASN A 88 -7.30 -7.79 3.70
C ASN A 88 -8.31 -8.94 3.84
N GLU A 89 -9.61 -8.65 3.98
CA GLU A 89 -10.66 -9.69 4.04
C GLU A 89 -10.65 -10.57 2.77
N LEU A 90 -10.55 -9.94 1.59
CA LEU A 90 -10.50 -10.65 0.31
C LEU A 90 -9.23 -11.48 0.14
N LEU A 91 -8.06 -10.93 0.49
CA LEU A 91 -6.79 -11.66 0.40
C LEU A 91 -6.77 -12.87 1.35
N LEU A 92 -7.27 -12.71 2.58
CA LEU A 92 -7.39 -13.83 3.53
C LEU A 92 -8.35 -14.92 3.02
N ASN A 93 -9.43 -14.54 2.34
CA ASN A 93 -10.35 -15.49 1.71
C ASN A 93 -9.71 -16.24 0.53
N ILE A 94 -8.77 -15.63 -0.19
CA ILE A 94 -8.00 -16.29 -1.25
C ILE A 94 -7.02 -17.31 -0.65
N LEU A 95 -6.39 -16.97 0.48
CA LEU A 95 -5.44 -17.82 1.18
C LEU A 95 -6.09 -18.98 1.96
N ASN A 96 -7.42 -19.09 1.92
CA ASN A 96 -8.14 -20.18 2.56
C ASN A 96 -7.70 -21.55 1.97
N PRO A 97 -7.39 -22.57 2.79
CA PRO A 97 -6.90 -23.87 2.33
C PRO A 97 -7.78 -24.61 1.32
N THR A 98 -9.06 -24.23 1.16
CA THR A 98 -9.92 -24.78 0.10
C THR A 98 -9.45 -24.39 -1.31
N ARG A 99 -8.65 -23.33 -1.44
CA ARG A 99 -8.04 -22.91 -2.70
C ARG A 99 -6.64 -23.50 -2.83
N GLN A 100 -6.45 -24.33 -3.86
CA GLN A 100 -5.20 -25.05 -4.12
C GLN A 100 -4.38 -24.47 -5.27
N ASP A 101 -4.76 -23.30 -5.82
CA ASP A 101 -4.01 -22.68 -6.91
C ASP A 101 -2.77 -21.95 -6.36
N GLU A 102 -1.59 -22.49 -6.65
CA GLU A 102 -0.32 -21.94 -6.18
C GLU A 102 0.00 -20.56 -6.77
N SER A 103 -0.45 -20.30 -8.00
CA SER A 103 -0.17 -19.03 -8.67
C SER A 103 -0.87 -17.88 -7.95
N ILE A 104 -2.14 -18.05 -7.61
CA ILE A 104 -2.88 -17.00 -6.91
C ILE A 104 -2.43 -16.87 -5.46
N GLN A 105 -2.12 -17.99 -4.79
CA GLN A 105 -1.62 -17.99 -3.43
C GLN A 105 -0.33 -17.16 -3.31
N ARG A 106 0.61 -17.32 -4.25
CA ARG A 106 1.85 -16.54 -4.28
C ARG A 106 1.60 -15.04 -4.40
N ILE A 107 0.67 -14.62 -5.25
CA ILE A 107 0.33 -13.21 -5.42
C ILE A 107 -0.35 -12.67 -4.15
N ALA A 108 -1.29 -13.43 -3.57
CA ALA A 108 -2.02 -13.01 -2.38
C ALA A 108 -1.12 -12.86 -1.16
N VAL A 109 -0.18 -13.79 -0.91
CA VAL A 109 0.79 -13.65 0.20
C VAL A 109 1.71 -12.46 -0.03
N HIS A 110 2.15 -12.22 -1.27
CA HIS A 110 2.97 -11.05 -1.60
C HIS A 110 2.25 -9.74 -1.28
N LEU A 111 0.97 -9.61 -1.68
CA LEU A 111 0.13 -8.46 -1.34
C LEU A 111 -0.06 -8.31 0.17
N CYS A 112 -0.35 -9.41 0.88
CA CYS A 112 -0.48 -9.40 2.34
C CYS A 112 0.79 -8.90 3.02
N ASN A 113 1.97 -9.38 2.63
CA ASN A 113 3.25 -8.96 3.22
C ASN A 113 3.51 -7.47 2.98
N ALA A 114 3.24 -6.98 1.77
CA ALA A 114 3.38 -5.56 1.43
C ALA A 114 2.43 -4.67 2.24
N LEU A 115 1.19 -5.12 2.49
CA LEU A 115 0.21 -4.39 3.28
C LEU A 115 0.62 -4.28 4.75
N VAL A 116 1.07 -5.38 5.38
CA VAL A 116 1.35 -5.38 6.83
C VAL A 116 2.70 -4.75 7.20
N CYS A 117 3.61 -4.59 6.24
CA CYS A 117 4.95 -4.03 6.48
C CYS A 117 4.92 -2.54 6.83
N GLN A 118 3.93 -1.79 6.34
CA GLN A 118 3.93 -0.32 6.34
C GLN A 118 2.75 0.30 7.09
N VAL A 119 2.11 -0.47 7.98
CA VAL A 119 0.92 -0.03 8.72
C VAL A 119 1.21 0.17 10.20
N ASP A 120 0.44 1.06 10.81
CA ASP A 120 0.49 1.30 12.25
C ASP A 120 -0.03 0.10 13.08
N ASN A 121 0.18 0.18 14.39
CA ASN A 121 -0.17 -0.90 15.30
C ASN A 121 -1.70 -1.16 15.37
N ASP A 122 -2.52 -0.12 15.21
CA ASP A 122 -3.99 -0.26 15.21
C ASP A 122 -4.48 -1.11 14.03
N HIS A 123 -3.92 -0.87 12.84
CA HIS A 123 -4.17 -1.67 11.65
C HIS A 123 -3.61 -3.09 11.77
N LYS A 124 -2.41 -3.28 12.35
CA LYS A 124 -1.85 -4.61 12.62
C LYS A 124 -2.75 -5.42 13.54
N GLU A 125 -3.26 -4.83 14.61
CA GLU A 125 -4.20 -5.48 15.52
C GLU A 125 -5.52 -5.83 14.82
N ALA A 126 -6.07 -4.90 14.02
CA ALA A 126 -7.30 -5.14 13.29
C ALA A 126 -7.17 -6.35 12.34
N VAL A 127 -6.08 -6.41 11.57
CA VAL A 127 -5.80 -7.51 10.65
C VAL A 127 -5.50 -8.82 11.40
N GLY A 128 -4.83 -8.75 12.55
CA GLY A 128 -4.67 -9.87 13.47
C GLY A 128 -6.02 -10.48 13.89
N ARG A 129 -6.96 -9.63 14.33
CA ARG A 129 -8.34 -10.03 14.70
C ARG A 129 -9.14 -10.59 13.53
N MET A 130 -8.84 -10.21 12.29
CA MET A 130 -9.43 -10.80 11.08
C MET A 130 -8.92 -12.22 10.79
N GLY A 131 -7.94 -12.71 11.56
CA GLY A 131 -7.43 -14.08 11.47
C GLY A 131 -6.21 -14.23 10.57
N PHE A 132 -5.49 -13.13 10.32
CA PHE A 132 -4.27 -13.14 9.53
C PHE A 132 -3.20 -14.07 10.13
N VAL A 133 -2.93 -13.96 11.44
CA VAL A 133 -1.93 -14.78 12.14
C VAL A 133 -2.21 -16.28 11.93
N MET A 134 -3.46 -16.70 12.18
CA MET A 134 -3.88 -18.09 11.98
C MET A 134 -3.75 -18.56 10.53
N THR A 135 -4.04 -17.68 9.58
CA THR A 135 -4.00 -18.00 8.15
C THR A 135 -2.58 -18.24 7.68
N MET A 136 -1.64 -17.37 8.08
CA MET A 136 -0.22 -17.53 7.75
C MET A 136 0.38 -18.78 8.41
N LEU A 137 0.06 -19.03 9.68
CA LEU A 137 0.51 -20.25 10.38
C LEU A 137 0.00 -21.52 9.68
N ARG A 138 -1.27 -21.56 9.29
CA ARG A 138 -1.83 -22.69 8.53
C ARG A 138 -1.14 -22.88 7.18
N LEU A 139 -0.82 -21.79 6.49
CA LEU A 139 -0.14 -21.84 5.21
C LEU A 139 1.27 -22.42 5.33
N ILE A 140 2.03 -21.95 6.32
CA ILE A 140 3.36 -22.48 6.65
C ILE A 140 3.26 -23.95 7.07
N GLN A 141 2.30 -24.31 7.91
CA GLN A 141 2.12 -25.69 8.36
C GLN A 141 1.82 -26.64 7.19
N LYS A 142 1.00 -26.20 6.22
CA LYS A 142 0.78 -26.94 4.98
C LYS A 142 2.08 -27.10 4.19
N LYS A 143 2.82 -26.01 3.96
CA LYS A 143 4.08 -26.04 3.20
C LYS A 143 5.14 -26.93 3.87
N LEU A 144 5.24 -26.91 5.20
CA LEU A 144 6.09 -27.81 5.97
C LEU A 144 5.68 -29.27 5.78
N GLY A 145 4.38 -29.58 5.88
CA GLY A 145 3.85 -30.93 5.67
C GLY A 145 4.10 -31.46 4.25
N ASP A 146 4.01 -30.56 3.26
CA ASP A 146 4.32 -30.83 1.85
C ASP A 146 5.85 -30.87 1.58
N LYS A 147 6.69 -30.56 2.58
CA LYS A 147 8.15 -30.43 2.49
C LYS A 147 8.61 -29.40 1.44
N ILE A 148 7.85 -28.32 1.29
CA ILE A 148 8.11 -27.23 0.35
C ILE A 148 8.57 -26.01 1.14
N CYS A 149 9.78 -25.54 0.85
CA CYS A 149 10.29 -24.26 1.31
C CYS A 149 10.43 -23.32 0.10
N ASP A 150 9.36 -22.60 -0.22
CA ASP A 150 9.28 -21.67 -1.35
C ASP A 150 9.06 -20.23 -0.88
N GLN A 151 8.98 -19.32 -1.85
CA GLN A 151 8.73 -17.90 -1.59
C GLN A 151 7.39 -17.64 -0.86
N VAL A 152 6.41 -18.55 -0.97
CA VAL A 152 5.14 -18.45 -0.24
C VAL A 152 5.39 -18.65 1.25
N MET A 153 6.18 -19.66 1.64
CA MET A 153 6.58 -19.87 3.04
C MET A 153 7.39 -18.69 3.57
N GLU A 154 8.38 -18.21 2.81
CA GLU A 154 9.23 -17.08 3.19
C GLU A 154 8.41 -15.80 3.43
N PHE A 155 7.55 -15.41 2.48
CA PHE A 155 6.71 -14.23 2.65
C PHE A 155 5.66 -14.39 3.76
N SER A 156 5.19 -15.61 4.03
CA SER A 156 4.28 -15.86 5.15
C SER A 156 4.96 -15.63 6.49
N TRP A 157 6.22 -16.06 6.64
CA TRP A 157 7.03 -15.78 7.83
C TRP A 157 7.36 -14.31 7.97
N SER A 158 7.74 -13.64 6.88
CA SER A 158 7.98 -12.18 6.86
C SER A 158 6.75 -11.39 7.30
N ALA A 159 5.57 -11.76 6.78
CA ALA A 159 4.32 -11.13 7.14
C ALA A 159 3.92 -11.39 8.60
N LEU A 160 4.15 -12.62 9.09
CA LEU A 160 3.93 -12.96 10.50
C LEU A 160 4.81 -12.14 11.42
N TRP A 161 6.10 -12.04 11.12
CA TRP A 161 7.03 -11.25 11.91
C TRP A 161 6.56 -9.79 11.99
N ASN A 162 6.24 -9.17 10.86
CA ASN A 162 5.75 -7.78 10.77
C ASN A 162 4.49 -7.52 11.61
N ILE A 163 3.52 -8.44 11.59
CA ILE A 163 2.24 -8.25 12.28
C ILE A 163 2.32 -8.58 13.78
N THR A 164 3.29 -9.40 14.19
CA THR A 164 3.57 -9.67 15.62
C THR A 164 4.48 -8.60 16.22
N ASP A 165 5.31 -7.94 15.43
CA ASP A 165 6.22 -6.92 15.91
C ASP A 165 5.46 -5.76 16.57
N GLU A 166 5.89 -5.42 17.78
CA GLU A 166 5.30 -4.38 18.64
C GLU A 166 3.78 -4.50 18.91
N THR A 167 3.20 -5.69 18.69
CA THR A 167 1.75 -5.91 18.85
C THR A 167 1.46 -7.08 19.81
N PRO A 168 1.31 -6.82 21.13
CA PRO A 168 1.18 -7.87 22.15
C PRO A 168 0.05 -8.87 21.89
N SER A 169 -1.11 -8.40 21.43
CA SER A 169 -2.26 -9.26 21.11
C SER A 169 -1.96 -10.25 19.99
N ASN A 170 -1.24 -9.82 18.94
CA ASN A 170 -0.86 -10.67 17.81
C ASN A 170 0.24 -11.67 18.20
N CYS A 171 1.20 -11.25 19.03
CA CYS A 171 2.19 -12.15 19.65
C CYS A 171 1.51 -13.25 20.46
N GLU A 172 0.54 -12.90 21.29
CA GLU A 172 -0.22 -13.87 22.08
C GLU A 172 -0.96 -14.86 21.18
N MET A 173 -1.64 -14.39 20.13
CA MET A 173 -2.25 -15.26 19.13
C MET A 173 -1.23 -16.22 18.51
N PHE A 174 -0.08 -15.72 18.06
CA PHE A 174 0.97 -16.54 17.48
C PHE A 174 1.41 -17.67 18.43
N LEU A 175 1.62 -17.38 19.71
CA LEU A 175 1.98 -18.38 20.72
C LEU A 175 0.85 -19.39 20.95
N ASN A 176 -0.38 -18.91 21.12
CA ASN A 176 -1.56 -19.74 21.36
C ASN A 176 -1.84 -20.71 20.20
N TYR A 177 -1.48 -20.35 18.97
CA TYR A 177 -1.61 -21.19 17.78
C TYR A 177 -0.34 -22.01 17.47
N ASN A 178 0.50 -22.28 18.47
CA ASN A 178 1.72 -23.10 18.37
C ASN A 178 2.77 -22.55 17.38
N GLY A 179 2.78 -21.25 17.13
CA GLY A 179 3.68 -20.62 16.17
C GLY A 179 5.16 -20.90 16.43
N MET A 180 5.59 -20.88 17.70
CA MET A 180 6.97 -21.21 18.07
C MET A 180 7.35 -22.66 17.79
N LYS A 181 6.43 -23.60 18.03
CA LYS A 181 6.66 -25.02 17.72
C LYS A 181 6.82 -25.20 16.21
N LEU A 182 5.93 -24.60 15.42
CA LEU A 182 5.98 -24.66 13.97
C LEU A 182 7.28 -24.04 13.41
N PHE A 183 7.72 -22.92 13.97
CA PHE A 183 8.99 -22.28 13.60
C PHE A 183 10.18 -23.22 13.83
N LEU A 184 10.26 -23.85 15.01
CA LEU A 184 11.32 -24.81 15.32
C LEU A 184 11.28 -26.07 14.43
N GLU A 185 10.09 -26.54 14.06
CA GLU A 185 9.94 -27.65 13.10
C GLU A 185 10.44 -27.26 11.70
N CYS A 186 10.14 -26.03 11.24
CA CYS A 186 10.65 -25.52 9.97
C CYS A 186 12.18 -25.44 9.96
N LEU A 187 12.80 -24.92 11.02
CA LEU A 187 14.27 -24.85 11.13
C LEU A 187 14.95 -26.23 11.13
N LYS A 188 14.26 -27.27 11.63
CA LYS A 188 14.79 -28.64 11.61
C LYS A 188 14.67 -29.29 10.24
N GLU A 189 13.57 -29.05 9.54
CA GLU A 189 13.32 -29.61 8.21
C GLU A 189 14.11 -28.87 7.12
N PHE A 190 14.29 -27.55 7.26
CA PHE A 190 14.96 -26.66 6.31
C PHE A 190 16.11 -25.90 6.99
N PRO A 191 17.28 -26.54 7.18
CA PRO A 191 18.45 -25.93 7.82
C PRO A 191 19.20 -24.92 6.95
#